data_AF-A0A091C1D9-F1
#
_entry.id   AF-A0A091C1D9-F1
#
_cell.length_a   1.000
_cell.length_b   1.000
_cell.length_c   1.000
_cell.angle_alpha   90.00
_cell.angle_beta   90.00
_cell.angle_gamma   90.00
#
_symmetry.space_group_name_H-M   'P 1'
#
loop_
_entity.id
_entity.type
_entity.pdbx_description
1 polymer ?
#
loop_
_entity_poly.entity_id
_entity_poly.type
_entity_poly.pdbx_seq_one_letter_code
_entity_poly.pdbx_strand_id
1 'polypeptide(L)' 'MLSKVKRILRRKFELYNLKLNKDKLIMQFKLDNFIVFNNKDFYIKLNGTSIPYSFKKTFKKYSGNSNRHTVLG' A
#
# COMPACT_ATOMS: atom_id res chain seq x y z
N MET A 1 -7.48 -12.49 -24.04
CA MET A 1 -8.27 -11.50 -23.25
C MET A 1 -8.12 -11.71 -21.75
N LEU A 2 -8.32 -12.93 -21.24
CA LEU A 2 -8.18 -13.28 -19.82
C LEU A 2 -6.80 -12.94 -19.20
N SER A 3 -5.71 -13.11 -19.96
CA SER A 3 -4.36 -12.74 -19.53
C SER A 3 -4.16 -11.24 -19.29
N LYS A 4 -4.81 -10.39 -20.09
CA LYS A 4 -4.79 -8.93 -19.91
C LYS A 4 -5.55 -8.53 -18.63
N VAL A 5 -6.70 -9.14 -18.38
CA VAL A 5 -7.49 -8.91 -17.14
C VAL A 5 -6.73 -9.37 -15.91
N LYS A 6 -6.14 -10.59 -15.93
CA LYS A 6 -5.27 -11.08 -14.85
C LYS A 6 -4.11 -10.12 -14.55
N ARG A 7 -3.50 -9.54 -15.60
CA ARG A 7 -2.41 -8.57 -15.45
C ARG A 7 -2.88 -7.25 -14.82
N ILE A 8 -4.09 -6.79 -15.15
CA ILE A 8 -4.68 -5.57 -14.59
C ILE A 8 -5.05 -5.75 -13.11
N LEU A 9 -5.60 -6.91 -12.74
CA LEU A 9 -6.00 -7.21 -11.36
C LEU A 9 -4.85 -7.74 -10.49
N ARG A 10 -3.66 -7.91 -11.06
CA ARG A 10 -2.49 -8.34 -10.29
C ARG A 10 -2.20 -7.29 -9.22
N ARG A 11 -2.06 -7.74 -7.98
CA ARG A 11 -1.63 -6.92 -6.84
C ARG A 11 -0.26 -6.32 -7.15
N LYS A 12 -0.12 -5.01 -6.95
CA LYS A 12 1.16 -4.32 -7.11
C LYS A 12 1.48 -3.52 -5.85
N PHE A 13 2.70 -3.74 -5.37
CA PHE A 13 3.27 -3.03 -4.23
C PHE A 13 4.51 -2.32 -4.73
N GLU A 14 4.47 -1.00 -4.78
CA GLU A 14 5.51 -0.19 -5.43
C GLU A 14 5.97 0.92 -4.49
N LEU A 15 7.27 0.99 -4.21
CA LEU A 15 7.88 2.12 -3.52
C LEU A 15 7.96 3.29 -4.51
N TYR A 16 7.22 4.36 -4.26
CA TYR A 16 7.20 5.52 -5.16
C TYR A 16 7.90 6.76 -4.58
N ASN A 17 8.19 6.77 -3.27
CA ASN A 17 8.92 7.85 -2.65
C ASN A 17 9.66 7.36 -1.39
N LEU A 18 10.90 7.83 -1.23
CA LEU A 18 11.81 7.51 -0.15
C LEU A 18 12.44 8.81 0.35
N LYS A 19 12.25 9.13 1.64
CA LYS A 19 12.78 10.35 2.24
C LYS A 19 13.51 10.03 3.52
N LEU A 20 14.71 10.57 3.68
CA LEU A 20 15.43 10.59 4.94
C LEU A 20 15.20 11.94 5.61
N ASN A 21 14.70 11.95 6.85
CA ASN A 21 14.53 13.17 7.63
C ASN A 21 15.15 12.97 9.01
N LYS A 22 16.30 13.62 9.23
CA LYS A 22 17.14 13.45 10.43
C LYS A 22 17.34 11.96 10.71
N ASP A 23 16.64 11.44 11.70
CA ASP A 23 16.79 10.06 12.20
C ASP A 23 15.69 9.10 11.70
N LYS A 24 14.86 9.54 10.74
CA LYS A 24 13.71 8.76 10.26
C LYS A 24 13.78 8.53 8.74
N LEU A 25 13.70 7.26 8.36
CA LEU A 25 13.43 6.86 6.98
C LEU A 25 11.92 6.77 6.76
N ILE A 26 11.40 7.59 5.84
CA ILE A 26 10.00 7.61 5.45
C ILE A 26 9.89 6.95 4.08
N MET A 27 9.23 5.80 4.04
CA MET A 27 8.91 5.06 2.82
C MET A 27 7.44 5.23 2.47
N GLN A 28 7.15 5.54 1.21
CA GLN A 28 5.77 5.65 0.72
C GLN A 28 5.54 4.65 -0.39
N PHE A 29 4.56 3.77 -0.16
CA PHE A 29 4.21 2.70 -1.07
C PHE A 29 2.84 2.93 -1.69
N LYS A 30 2.73 2.60 -2.98
CA LYS A 30 1.47 2.52 -3.70
C LYS A 30 1.05 1.07 -3.74
N LEU A 31 -0.19 0.82 -3.31
CA LEU A 31 -0.81 -0.49 -3.31
C LEU A 31 -1.97 -0.48 -4.30
N ASP A 32 -1.85 -1.24 -5.38
CA ASP A 32 -2.91 -1.40 -6.38
C ASP A 32 -3.53 -2.79 -6.29
N ASN A 33 -4.86 -2.85 -6.42
CA ASN A 33 -5.66 -4.09 -6.44
C ASN A 33 -5.60 -4.94 -5.15
N PHE A 34 -5.43 -4.30 -3.99
CA PHE A 34 -5.55 -4.97 -2.69
C PHE A 34 -6.98 -4.86 -2.18
N ILE A 35 -7.58 -6.00 -1.79
CA ILE A 35 -8.92 -6.06 -1.18
C ILE A 35 -8.84 -5.52 0.25
N VAL A 36 -7.84 -5.97 1.00
CA VAL A 36 -7.52 -5.52 2.37
C VAL A 36 -5.99 -5.46 2.52
N PHE A 37 -5.51 -4.50 3.30
CA PHE A 37 -4.12 -4.40 3.73
C PHE A 37 -4.11 -3.88 5.17
N ASN A 38 -3.69 -4.73 6.10
CA ASN A 38 -3.65 -4.45 7.52
C ASN A 38 -2.22 -4.27 8.01
N ASN A 39 -2.03 -3.57 9.12
CA ASN A 39 -0.70 -3.35 9.69
C ASN A 39 0.03 -4.67 10.02
N LYS A 40 -0.72 -5.71 10.39
CA LYS A 40 -0.16 -7.04 10.70
C LYS A 40 0.40 -7.75 9.47
N ASP A 41 -0.02 -7.37 8.27
CA ASP A 41 0.44 -7.96 7.00
C ASP A 41 1.76 -7.35 6.54
N PHE A 42 2.23 -6.30 7.22
CA PHE A 42 3.45 -5.59 6.89
C PHE A 42 4.48 -5.74 8.00
N TYR A 43 5.74 -5.95 7.62
CA TYR A 43 6.86 -5.94 8.55
C TYR A 43 8.10 -5.44 7.84
N ILE A 44 8.95 -4.74 8.58
CA ILE A 44 10.25 -4.27 8.09
C ILE A 44 11.30 -5.09 8.84
N LYS A 45 12.21 -5.71 8.09
CA LYS A 45 13.36 -6.42 8.64
C LYS A 45 14.64 -5.87 8.05
N LEU A 46 15.64 -5.67 8.88
CA LEU A 46 17.01 -5.35 8.47
C LEU A 46 17.92 -6.43 9.04
N ASN A 47 18.65 -7.13 8.17
CA ASN A 47 19.53 -8.25 8.56
C ASN A 47 18.85 -9.29 9.47
N GLY A 48 17.59 -9.61 9.18
CA GLY A 48 16.78 -10.56 9.95
C GLY A 48 16.10 -9.97 11.20
N THR A 49 16.52 -8.81 11.67
CA THR A 49 15.94 -8.14 12.85
C THR A 49 14.72 -7.32 12.46
N SER A 50 13.59 -7.52 13.16
CA SER A 50 12.38 -6.70 12.99
C SER A 50 12.64 -5.27 13.45
N ILE A 51 12.37 -4.31 12.57
CA ILE A 51 12.52 -2.89 12.85
C ILE A 51 11.16 -2.31 13.24
N PRO A 52 11.03 -1.64 14.41
CA PRO A 52 9.82 -0.94 14.78
C PRO A 52 9.48 0.15 13.76
N TYR A 53 8.20 0.26 13.41
CA TYR A 53 7.76 1.27 12.46
C TYR A 53 6.36 1.78 12.80
N SER A 54 6.06 2.97 12.31
CA SER A 54 4.69 3.52 12.31
C SER A 54 4.14 3.47 10.89
N PHE A 55 2.88 3.10 10.77
CA PHE A 55 2.20 2.96 9.48
C PHE A 55 0.97 3.86 9.44
N LYS A 56 0.81 4.57 8.32
CA LYS A 56 -0.38 5.36 8.03
C LYS A 56 -0.94 4.96 6.67
N LYS A 57 -2.13 4.36 6.68
CA LYS A 57 -2.88 4.07 5.46
C LYS A 57 -3.52 5.36 4.96
N THR A 58 -3.34 5.67 3.67
CA THR A 58 -4.06 6.75 3.01
C THR A 58 -4.78 6.18 1.80
N PHE A 59 -6.05 6.53 1.65
CA PHE A 59 -6.82 6.19 0.47
C PHE A 59 -6.86 7.42 -0.42
N LYS A 60 -6.31 7.31 -1.63
CA LYS A 60 -6.59 8.31 -2.65
C LYS A 60 -8.05 8.09 -3.05
N LYS A 61 -8.95 8.95 -2.57
CA LYS A 61 -10.32 8.99 -3.10
C LYS A 61 -10.17 9.25 -4.59
N TYR A 62 -10.51 8.27 -5.42
CA TYR A 62 -10.71 8.52 -6.83
C TYR A 62 -11.90 9.48 -6.90
N SER A 63 -11.64 10.76 -7.17
CA SER A 63 -12.68 11.71 -7.58
C SER A 63 -13.07 11.38 -9.01
N GLY A 64 -13.61 10.18 -9.19
CA GLY A 64 -14.48 9.85 -10.31
C GLY A 64 -15.88 10.13 -9.80
N ASN A 65 -16.61 10.98 -10.50
CA ASN A 65 -18.02 11.24 -10.24
C ASN A 65 -18.80 9.93 -10.44
N SER A 66 -18.89 9.10 -9.41
CA SER A 66 -19.62 7.82 -9.41
C SER A 66 -19.95 7.44 -7.96
N ASN A 67 -21.24 7.33 -7.71
CA ASN A 67 -21.85 7.14 -6.41
C ASN A 67 -21.30 5.92 -5.64
N ARG A 68 -21.13 6.15 -4.32
CA ARG A 68 -21.29 5.24 -3.16
C ARG A 68 -20.86 3.77 -3.32
N HIS A 69 -19.99 3.31 -2.44
CA HIS A 69 -20.32 2.36 -1.36
C HIS A 69 -19.06 2.12 -0.51
N THR A 70 -19.07 2.65 0.71
CA THR A 70 -18.13 2.26 1.77
C THR A 70 -18.57 0.90 2.27
N VAL A 71 -17.70 -0.11 2.22
CA VAL A 71 -17.86 -1.34 3.02
C VAL A 71 -16.70 -1.36 4.00
N LEU A 72 -17.03 -1.22 5.28
CA LEU A 72 -16.16 -1.54 6.40
C LEU A 72 -16.37 -3.02 6.73
N GLY A 73 -15.28 -3.75 6.90
CA GLY A 73 -15.20 -5.11 7.43
C GLY A 73 -13.80 -5.32 7.97
#